data_AF-A0A069E3N8-F1
#
_entry.id   AF-A0A069E3N8-F1
#
_cell.length_a   1.000
_cell.length_b   1.000
_cell.length_c   1.000
_cell.angle_alpha   90.00
_cell.angle_beta   90.00
_cell.angle_gamma   90.00
#
_symmetry.space_group_name_H-M   'P 1'
#
loop_
_entity.id
_entity.type
_entity.pdbx_description
1 polymer ?
#
loop_
_entity_poly.entity_id
_entity_poly.type
_entity_poly.pdbx_seq_one_letter_code
_entity_poly.pdbx_strand_id
1 'polypeptide(L)'
;MSATEEVPEFLTPSLKLFLSVDLIGSTKLKHDEDVLNGQSASASSLDGVGAKWFNSLIDFYGEFELTFLEKWTSTFLDDSIVEEHWKETTSPSLWKINGDELIYVHNVRHPGEVVVALIAWREAVFSYRSSLKEKRSNLDLKATAWMAGFPIGNHEVAFWSDLSSTATKSEEPSGKTGQYYRLRKWYEDQSNARKSDYIKDYIGPAVDTGFRLAQFASARRFPVSIEIAYFLSKLTMNSSANKALRLRYLGREAMKGVLGGTPYPIFWLDCMSPNDELSKAEDELRPQSDPCSQDVVASYVEKFFADAKNKLFPPFIYQCEEKKFSTPPGNYMKLLEHIASIWSKEIRKHEIEIASEMGDGPEGSTPPTKAGADQIQALNAKPIEEKSETPENPKEK
;
A
#
# COMPACT_ATOMS: atom_id res chain seq x y z
N MET A 1 -30.01 26.28 1.44
CA MET A 1 -28.62 25.88 1.16
C MET A 1 -28.28 24.79 2.17
N SER A 2 -28.27 23.52 1.74
CA SER A 2 -28.06 22.39 2.64
C SER A 2 -26.58 22.27 2.99
N ALA A 3 -26.30 21.86 4.23
CA ALA A 3 -24.96 21.47 4.67
C ALA A 3 -24.34 20.51 3.64
N THR A 4 -23.17 20.86 3.13
CA THR A 4 -22.32 19.91 2.42
C THR A 4 -21.95 18.82 3.43
N GLU A 5 -22.56 17.64 3.32
CA GLU A 5 -22.14 16.47 4.09
C GLU A 5 -20.64 16.27 3.83
N GLU A 6 -19.84 16.37 4.89
CA GLU A 6 -18.40 16.20 4.83
C GLU A 6 -18.08 14.77 4.35
N VAL A 7 -17.14 14.63 3.41
CA VAL A 7 -16.73 13.31 2.90
C VAL A 7 -16.09 12.54 4.06
N PRO A 8 -16.56 11.33 4.40
CA PRO A 8 -16.00 10.55 5.50
C PRO A 8 -14.50 10.29 5.32
N GLU A 9 -13.76 10.22 6.44
CA GLU A 9 -12.30 10.08 6.42
C GLU A 9 -11.81 8.85 5.63
N PHE A 10 -12.53 7.73 5.71
CA PHE A 10 -12.21 6.50 4.96
C PHE A 10 -12.44 6.61 3.43
N LEU A 11 -13.11 7.68 2.97
CA LEU A 11 -13.27 8.03 1.55
C LEU A 11 -12.35 9.18 1.12
N THR A 12 -11.64 9.81 2.05
CA THR A 12 -10.65 10.83 1.72
C THR A 12 -9.53 10.20 0.89
N PRO A 13 -9.18 10.77 -0.29
CA PRO A 13 -8.13 10.21 -1.10
C PRO A 13 -6.80 10.20 -0.34
N SER A 14 -6.11 9.08 -0.40
CA SER A 14 -4.80 8.92 0.21
C SER A 14 -3.88 8.08 -0.68
N LEU A 15 -2.59 8.40 -0.65
CA LEU A 15 -1.55 7.64 -1.32
C LEU A 15 -0.71 6.97 -0.24
N LYS A 16 -0.59 5.65 -0.30
CA LYS A 16 0.22 4.91 0.68
C LYS A 16 1.44 4.31 0.00
N LEU A 17 2.58 4.44 0.66
CA LEU A 17 3.83 3.77 0.33
C LEU A 17 3.96 2.53 1.21
N PHE A 18 4.22 1.39 0.60
CA PHE A 18 4.47 0.13 1.27
C PHE A 18 5.94 -0.22 1.13
N LEU A 19 6.54 -0.67 2.23
CA LEU A 19 7.95 -1.03 2.33
C LEU A 19 8.03 -2.45 2.89
N SER A 20 8.52 -3.39 2.08
CA SER A 20 8.69 -4.79 2.45
C SER A 20 10.18 -5.14 2.58
N VAL A 21 10.50 -5.93 3.60
CA VAL A 21 11.81 -6.55 3.82
C VAL A 21 11.59 -8.01 4.20
N ASP A 22 12.37 -8.90 3.60
CA ASP A 22 12.27 -10.35 3.77
C ASP A 22 13.66 -10.94 4.01
N LEU A 23 13.72 -11.85 4.99
CA LEU A 23 14.94 -12.51 5.44
C LEU A 23 15.29 -13.72 4.55
N ILE A 24 16.18 -13.50 3.59
CA ILE A 24 16.71 -14.52 2.69
C ILE A 24 17.41 -15.62 3.50
N GLY A 25 17.09 -16.87 3.18
CA GLY A 25 17.71 -18.05 3.80
C GLY A 25 17.05 -18.50 5.10
N SER A 26 16.05 -17.76 5.62
CA SER A 26 15.37 -18.13 6.87
C SER A 26 14.66 -19.48 6.77
N THR A 27 14.06 -19.79 5.61
CA THR A 27 13.36 -21.07 5.40
C THR A 27 14.32 -22.24 5.50
N LYS A 28 15.52 -22.13 4.93
CA LYS A 28 16.56 -23.15 5.06
C LYS A 28 16.97 -23.32 6.52
N LEU A 29 17.13 -22.22 7.26
CA LEU A 29 17.48 -22.25 8.69
C LEU A 29 16.40 -22.92 9.55
N LYS A 30 15.11 -22.76 9.22
CA LYS A 30 13.98 -23.40 9.91
C LYS A 30 13.95 -24.92 9.74
N HIS A 31 14.48 -25.44 8.62
CA HIS A 31 14.48 -26.86 8.26
C HIS A 31 15.82 -27.56 8.48
N ASP A 32 16.80 -26.88 9.06
CA ASP A 32 18.09 -27.48 9.39
C ASP A 32 17.92 -28.46 10.56
N GLU A 33 18.21 -29.75 10.34
CA GLU A 33 17.94 -30.85 11.29
C GLU A 33 18.71 -30.69 12.61
N ASP A 34 19.89 -30.06 12.57
CA ASP A 34 20.70 -29.74 13.75
C ASP A 34 20.06 -28.64 14.63
N VAL A 35 19.14 -27.85 14.08
CA VAL A 35 18.42 -26.77 14.77
C VAL A 35 17.09 -27.25 15.37
N LEU A 36 16.50 -28.31 14.83
CA LEU A 36 15.24 -28.90 15.31
C LEU A 36 15.44 -29.90 16.47
N ASN A 37 16.59 -30.57 16.54
CA ASN A 37 16.92 -31.56 17.58
C ASN A 37 17.48 -30.95 18.89
N GLY A 38 17.01 -29.75 19.26
CA GLY A 38 17.59 -28.87 20.29
C GLY A 38 18.26 -29.55 21.49
N GLN A 39 19.57 -29.30 21.68
CA GLN A 39 20.22 -29.54 22.97
C GLN A 39 19.77 -28.47 23.97
N SER A 40 18.70 -28.76 24.70
CA SER A 40 18.15 -27.86 25.72
C SER A 40 18.64 -28.15 27.15
N ALA A 41 19.70 -28.95 27.33
CA ALA A 41 20.02 -29.52 28.64
C ALA A 41 20.75 -28.58 29.63
N SER A 42 21.23 -27.38 29.23
CA SER A 42 22.00 -26.52 30.14
C SER A 42 21.95 -25.01 29.84
N ALA A 43 20.84 -24.50 29.27
CA ALA A 43 20.74 -23.07 28.99
C ALA A 43 20.60 -22.25 30.28
N SER A 44 21.55 -21.36 30.55
CA SER A 44 21.55 -20.42 31.68
C SER A 44 20.86 -19.08 31.37
N SER A 45 20.42 -18.87 30.13
CA SER A 45 19.72 -17.68 29.65
C SER A 45 18.58 -18.03 28.69
N LEU A 46 17.66 -17.09 28.49
CA LEU A 46 16.57 -17.20 27.52
C LEU A 46 17.09 -17.44 26.09
N ASP A 47 18.24 -16.88 25.72
CA ASP A 47 18.85 -17.05 24.40
C ASP A 47 19.31 -18.50 24.13
N GLY A 48 19.58 -19.27 25.18
CA GLY A 48 19.91 -20.70 25.09
C GLY A 48 18.68 -21.60 25.02
N VAL A 49 17.47 -21.05 25.21
CA VAL A 49 16.21 -21.79 25.21
C VAL A 49 15.50 -21.57 23.87
N GLY A 50 15.22 -22.66 23.15
CA GLY A 50 14.48 -22.62 21.89
C GLY A 50 15.35 -22.87 20.66
N ALA A 51 14.72 -22.92 19.49
CA ALA A 51 15.39 -23.21 18.23
C ALA A 51 16.18 -21.98 17.73
N LYS A 52 17.42 -22.14 17.28
CA LYS A 52 18.26 -21.02 16.78
C LYS A 52 17.56 -20.17 15.71
N TRP A 53 16.75 -20.79 14.86
CA TRP A 53 16.00 -20.07 13.82
C TRP A 53 15.01 -19.06 14.43
N PHE A 54 14.45 -19.35 15.61
CA PHE A 54 13.50 -18.48 16.29
C PHE A 54 14.20 -17.22 16.80
N ASN A 55 15.37 -17.36 17.41
CA ASN A 55 16.16 -16.21 17.88
C ASN A 55 16.53 -15.28 16.73
N SER A 56 17.00 -15.82 15.59
CA SER A 56 17.29 -15.00 14.41
C SER A 56 16.07 -14.25 13.88
N LEU A 57 14.87 -14.83 13.99
CA LEU A 57 13.63 -14.20 13.53
C LEU A 57 13.14 -13.10 14.48
N ILE A 58 13.22 -13.34 15.79
CA ILE A 58 12.86 -12.34 16.81
C ILE A 58 13.85 -11.17 16.80
N ASP A 59 15.15 -11.45 16.70
CA ASP A 59 16.17 -10.42 16.52
C ASP A 59 15.87 -9.59 15.28
N PHE A 60 15.52 -10.24 14.16
CA PHE A 60 15.13 -9.54 12.95
C PHE A 60 13.92 -8.63 13.15
N TYR A 61 12.84 -9.10 13.78
CA TYR A 61 11.67 -8.28 14.02
C TYR A 61 11.98 -7.04 14.88
N GLY A 62 12.70 -7.22 15.99
CA GLY A 62 12.99 -6.12 16.91
C GLY A 62 14.10 -5.19 16.44
N GLU A 63 15.25 -5.73 16.05
CA GLU A 63 16.42 -4.95 15.66
C GLU A 63 16.19 -4.20 14.34
N PHE A 64 15.51 -4.81 13.36
CA PHE A 64 15.25 -4.13 12.09
C PHE A 64 14.27 -2.97 12.28
N GLU A 65 13.23 -3.12 13.09
CA GLU A 65 12.27 -2.04 13.39
C GLU A 65 12.97 -0.83 14.02
N LEU A 66 13.82 -1.06 15.02
CA LEU A 66 14.60 0.01 15.67
C LEU A 66 15.58 0.66 14.69
N THR A 67 16.26 -0.15 13.87
CA THR A 67 17.19 0.35 12.85
C THR A 67 16.45 1.23 11.84
N PHE A 68 15.28 0.80 11.38
CA PHE A 68 14.51 1.57 10.41
C PHE A 68 13.99 2.88 11.00
N LEU A 69 13.50 2.87 12.23
CA LEU A 69 13.07 4.08 12.93
C LEU A 69 14.23 5.08 13.09
N GLU A 70 15.42 4.61 13.48
CA GLU A 70 16.62 5.44 13.57
C GLU A 70 16.96 6.07 12.21
N LYS A 71 16.99 5.28 11.13
CA LYS A 71 17.31 5.78 9.78
C LYS A 71 16.24 6.72 9.24
N TRP A 72 14.98 6.50 9.57
CA TRP A 72 13.89 7.43 9.23
C TRP A 72 14.14 8.80 9.84
N THR A 73 14.30 8.86 11.16
CA THR A 73 14.53 10.12 11.88
C THR A 73 15.83 10.78 11.44
N SER A 74 16.93 10.04 11.29
CA SER A 74 18.20 10.63 10.86
C SER A 74 18.14 11.19 9.45
N THR A 75 17.40 10.54 8.54
CA THR A 75 17.26 11.02 7.16
C THR A 75 16.46 12.31 7.11
N PHE A 76 15.43 12.48 7.95
CA PHE A 76 14.69 13.75 8.05
C PHE A 76 15.53 14.91 8.61
N LEU A 77 16.61 14.61 9.33
CA LEU A 77 17.53 15.60 9.89
C LEU A 77 18.74 15.88 8.98
N ASP A 78 18.87 15.19 7.84
CA ASP A 78 20.00 15.35 6.93
C ASP A 78 19.69 16.37 5.84
N ASP A 79 20.19 17.60 6.01
CA ASP A 79 20.07 18.71 5.04
C ASP A 79 20.68 18.39 3.65
N SER A 80 21.52 17.36 3.53
CA SER A 80 22.05 16.91 2.25
C SER A 80 21.04 16.05 1.46
N ILE A 81 19.98 15.59 2.14
CA ILE A 81 18.91 14.76 1.59
C ILE A 81 17.61 15.54 1.51
N VAL A 82 17.23 16.19 2.61
CA VAL A 82 15.94 16.85 2.80
C VAL A 82 16.02 18.28 2.27
N GLU A 83 15.00 18.69 1.52
CA GLU A 83 14.86 20.09 1.10
C GLU A 83 14.11 20.89 2.16
N GLU A 84 14.40 22.18 2.30
CA GLU A 84 13.85 23.07 3.35
C GLU A 84 12.32 23.05 3.45
N HIS A 85 11.62 22.81 2.34
CA HIS A 85 10.16 22.75 2.29
C HIS A 85 9.57 21.38 2.67
N TRP A 86 10.39 20.35 2.84
CA TRP A 86 9.96 19.02 3.26
C TRP A 86 9.81 19.01 4.79
N LYS A 87 8.58 18.84 5.26
CA LYS A 87 8.29 18.77 6.68
C LYS A 87 8.26 17.31 7.13
N GLU A 88 8.90 17.02 8.27
CA GLU A 88 8.74 15.72 8.92
C GLU A 88 7.27 15.50 9.26
N THR A 89 6.79 14.28 9.01
CA THR A 89 5.43 13.86 9.30
C THR A 89 5.44 12.62 10.20
N THR A 90 4.45 11.76 10.07
CA THR A 90 4.36 10.53 10.86
C THR A 90 5.36 9.49 10.35
N SER A 91 5.95 8.71 11.24
CA SER A 91 6.76 7.57 10.83
C SER A 91 5.90 6.45 10.20
N PRO A 92 6.48 5.60 9.34
CA PRO A 92 5.80 4.43 8.80
C PRO A 92 5.41 3.47 9.93
N SER A 93 4.23 2.87 9.82
CA SER A 93 3.74 1.89 10.79
C SER A 93 3.87 0.46 10.25
N LEU A 94 4.13 -0.50 11.14
CA LEU A 94 4.09 -1.91 10.77
C LEU A 94 2.64 -2.26 10.37
N TRP A 95 2.46 -2.71 9.14
CA TRP A 95 1.18 -3.19 8.64
C TRP A 95 1.02 -4.68 8.91
N LYS A 96 2.01 -5.49 8.50
CA LYS A 96 1.89 -6.94 8.53
C LYS A 96 3.23 -7.64 8.69
N ILE A 97 3.19 -8.78 9.37
CA ILE A 97 4.26 -9.78 9.43
C ILE A 97 3.79 -11.02 8.66
N ASN A 98 4.52 -11.42 7.63
CA ASN A 98 4.23 -12.58 6.79
C ASN A 98 5.34 -13.63 6.93
N GLY A 99 5.36 -14.35 8.05
CA GLY A 99 6.49 -15.22 8.35
C GLY A 99 7.76 -14.40 8.51
N ASP A 100 8.77 -14.61 7.67
CA ASP A 100 10.06 -13.91 7.68
C ASP A 100 10.09 -12.58 6.92
N GLU A 101 8.93 -12.07 6.53
CA GLU A 101 8.74 -10.76 5.88
C GLU A 101 8.05 -9.75 6.82
N LEU A 102 8.59 -8.54 6.89
CA LEU A 102 7.98 -7.38 7.54
C LEU A 102 7.52 -6.39 6.48
N ILE A 103 6.29 -5.89 6.62
CA ILE A 103 5.72 -4.90 5.70
C ILE A 103 5.24 -3.70 6.49
N TYR A 104 5.79 -2.54 6.16
CA TYR A 104 5.43 -1.25 6.72
C TYR A 104 4.59 -0.46 5.71
N VAL A 105 3.76 0.43 6.22
CA VAL A 105 2.93 1.35 5.43
C VAL A 105 3.14 2.77 5.92
N HIS A 106 3.26 3.70 4.97
CA HIS A 106 3.36 5.13 5.22
C HIS A 106 2.32 5.88 4.41
N ASN A 107 1.64 6.86 5.01
CA ASN A 107 0.70 7.71 4.30
C ASN A 107 1.43 8.92 3.73
N VAL A 108 1.57 8.96 2.40
CA VAL A 108 2.36 9.99 1.70
C VAL A 108 1.56 11.29 1.64
N ARG A 109 2.03 12.32 2.33
CA ARG A 109 1.43 13.67 2.38
C ARG A 109 2.26 14.71 1.62
N HIS A 110 3.55 14.44 1.45
CA HIS A 110 4.47 15.26 0.70
C HIS A 110 5.34 14.37 -0.19
N PRO A 111 5.64 14.73 -1.45
CA PRO A 111 6.43 13.88 -2.33
C PRO A 111 7.87 13.64 -1.81
N GLY A 112 8.41 14.57 -1.03
CA GLY A 112 9.68 14.40 -0.32
C GLY A 112 9.72 13.21 0.64
N GLU A 113 8.58 12.82 1.23
CA GLU A 113 8.49 11.64 2.09
C GLU A 113 8.80 10.35 1.34
N VAL A 114 8.57 10.31 0.02
CA VAL A 114 8.92 9.17 -0.84
C VAL A 114 10.43 9.01 -0.88
N VAL A 115 11.16 10.12 -1.04
CA VAL A 115 12.63 10.13 -1.08
C VAL A 115 13.19 9.69 0.26
N VAL A 116 12.71 10.30 1.35
CA VAL A 116 13.17 9.98 2.70
C VAL A 116 12.88 8.52 3.03
N ALA A 117 11.68 8.02 2.75
CA ALA A 117 11.30 6.64 2.99
C ALA A 117 12.23 5.65 2.27
N LEU A 118 12.52 5.88 0.99
CA LEU A 118 13.34 4.97 0.19
C LEU A 118 14.81 4.98 0.63
N ILE A 119 15.36 6.14 0.99
CA ILE A 119 16.72 6.24 1.50
C ILE A 119 16.82 5.59 2.87
N ALA A 120 15.95 5.97 3.82
CA ALA A 120 15.92 5.41 5.17
C ALA A 120 15.76 3.89 5.14
N TRP A 121 14.86 3.37 4.29
CA TRP A 121 14.64 1.94 4.13
C TRP A 121 15.88 1.22 3.59
N ARG A 122 16.52 1.79 2.56
CA ARG A 122 17.74 1.23 1.97
C ARG A 122 18.89 1.22 2.98
N GLU A 123 19.08 2.29 3.73
CA GLU A 123 20.10 2.40 4.78
C GLU A 123 19.84 1.45 5.96
N ALA A 124 18.56 1.22 6.32
CA ALA A 124 18.20 0.23 7.33
C ALA A 124 18.54 -1.19 6.86
N VAL A 125 18.24 -1.54 5.60
CA VAL A 125 18.62 -2.82 4.99
C VAL A 125 20.14 -2.98 4.97
N PHE A 126 20.90 -1.93 4.63
CA PHE A 126 22.37 -1.98 4.68
C PHE A 126 22.93 -2.19 6.08
N SER A 127 22.40 -1.45 7.06
CA SER A 127 22.86 -1.50 8.44
C SER A 127 22.59 -2.88 9.03
N TYR A 128 21.37 -3.40 8.84
CA TYR A 128 21.01 -4.72 9.34
C TYR A 128 21.77 -5.85 8.65
N ARG A 129 21.96 -5.77 7.33
CA ARG A 129 22.81 -6.73 6.60
C ARG A 129 24.24 -6.76 7.12
N SER A 130 24.79 -5.61 7.50
CA SER A 130 26.13 -5.53 8.10
C SER A 130 26.17 -6.25 9.45
N SER A 131 25.16 -6.03 10.30
CA SER A 131 24.98 -6.78 11.56
C SER A 131 24.89 -8.30 11.34
N LEU A 132 24.12 -8.77 10.32
CA LEU A 132 24.04 -10.19 9.97
C LEU A 132 25.41 -10.77 9.59
N LYS A 133 26.22 -10.04 8.82
CA LYS A 133 27.57 -10.44 8.43
C LYS A 133 28.52 -10.51 9.63
N GLU A 134 28.44 -9.54 10.54
CA GLU A 134 29.22 -9.53 11.78
C GLU A 134 28.88 -10.72 12.68
N LYS A 135 27.59 -11.07 12.77
CA LYS A 135 27.08 -12.27 13.44
C LYS A 135 27.44 -13.59 12.70
N ARG A 136 28.16 -13.51 11.57
CA ARG A 136 28.52 -14.65 10.69
C ARG A 136 27.30 -15.48 10.26
N SER A 137 26.17 -14.79 10.07
CA SER A 137 24.94 -15.42 9.60
C SER A 137 25.03 -15.72 8.11
N ASN A 138 24.42 -16.84 7.68
CA ASN A 138 24.18 -17.13 6.26
C ASN A 138 22.90 -16.46 5.75
N LEU A 139 22.25 -15.65 6.58
CA LEU A 139 21.04 -14.91 6.23
C LEU A 139 21.41 -13.62 5.52
N ASP A 140 20.47 -13.14 4.70
CA ASP A 140 20.57 -11.86 4.02
C ASP A 140 19.16 -11.22 3.95
N LEU A 141 19.04 -10.02 3.40
CA LEU A 141 17.77 -9.32 3.22
C LEU A 141 17.50 -9.05 1.75
N LYS A 142 16.24 -9.12 1.33
CA LYS A 142 15.74 -8.47 0.11
C LYS A 142 14.68 -7.45 0.50
N ALA A 143 14.54 -6.40 -0.31
CA ALA A 143 13.58 -5.33 -0.06
C ALA A 143 12.76 -5.04 -1.32
N THR A 144 11.52 -4.57 -1.13
CA THR A 144 10.61 -4.13 -2.22
C THR A 144 9.76 -2.97 -1.74
N ALA A 145 9.43 -2.04 -2.64
CA ALA A 145 8.54 -0.94 -2.31
C ALA A 145 7.50 -0.71 -3.41
N TRP A 146 6.28 -0.35 -3.02
CA TRP A 146 5.22 -0.01 -3.97
C TRP A 146 4.28 1.04 -3.40
N MET A 147 3.53 1.70 -4.28
CA MET A 147 2.48 2.63 -3.86
C MET A 147 1.10 2.13 -4.24
N ALA A 148 0.09 2.53 -3.46
CA ALA A 148 -1.31 2.34 -3.81
C ALA A 148 -2.12 3.60 -3.46
N GLY A 149 -2.93 4.05 -4.42
CA GLY A 149 -3.92 5.11 -4.21
C GLY A 149 -5.26 4.55 -3.72
N PHE A 150 -5.84 5.21 -2.72
CA PHE A 150 -7.12 4.90 -2.10
C PHE A 150 -8.05 6.12 -2.20
N PRO A 151 -9.39 5.94 -2.16
CA PRO A 151 -10.13 4.68 -2.02
C PRO A 151 -10.63 4.12 -3.38
N ILE A 152 -10.19 4.69 -4.52
CA ILE A 152 -10.58 4.22 -5.85
C ILE A 152 -9.51 3.28 -6.39
N GLY A 153 -9.93 2.09 -6.81
CA GLY A 153 -9.04 1.03 -7.30
C GLY A 153 -8.51 0.15 -6.16
N ASN A 154 -7.95 0.77 -5.12
CA ASN A 154 -7.58 0.08 -3.88
C ASN A 154 -8.50 0.51 -2.74
N HIS A 155 -8.76 -0.40 -1.81
CA HIS A 155 -9.68 -0.22 -0.71
C HIS A 155 -9.01 -0.55 0.63
N GLU A 156 -9.22 0.32 1.60
CA GLU A 156 -9.09 -0.08 2.99
C GLU A 156 -10.28 -0.96 3.34
N VAL A 157 -10.08 -1.94 4.22
CA VAL A 157 -11.12 -2.84 4.74
C VAL A 157 -10.95 -3.00 6.24
N ALA A 158 -12.03 -3.33 6.94
CA ALA A 158 -12.02 -3.48 8.39
C ALA A 158 -12.70 -4.79 8.82
N PHE A 159 -12.01 -5.52 9.68
CA PHE A 159 -12.43 -6.81 10.22
C PHE A 159 -12.49 -6.75 11.73
N TRP A 160 -13.31 -7.59 12.35
CA TRP A 160 -13.30 -7.77 13.80
C TRP A 160 -11.94 -8.26 14.28
N SER A 161 -11.40 -7.61 15.31
CA SER A 161 -10.15 -7.99 15.97
C SER A 161 -10.30 -9.26 16.82
N ASP A 162 -11.50 -9.49 17.35
CA ASP A 162 -11.88 -10.68 18.10
C ASP A 162 -13.27 -11.14 17.66
N LEU A 163 -13.42 -12.46 17.43
CA LEU A 163 -14.69 -13.07 17.06
C LEU A 163 -15.50 -13.54 18.29
N SER A 164 -14.93 -13.47 19.49
CA SER A 164 -15.56 -13.90 20.74
C SER A 164 -16.67 -12.95 21.23
N SER A 165 -16.64 -11.68 20.82
CA SER A 165 -17.65 -10.65 21.11
C SER A 165 -18.90 -10.79 20.23
N THR A 166 -19.50 -11.98 20.19
CA THR A 166 -20.65 -12.29 19.32
C THR A 166 -21.97 -11.61 19.71
N ALA A 167 -21.99 -10.78 20.75
CA ALA A 167 -23.22 -10.23 21.32
C ALA A 167 -23.82 -9.04 20.54
N THR A 168 -23.14 -8.43 19.57
CA THR A 168 -23.62 -7.25 18.81
C THR A 168 -23.69 -7.46 17.30
N LYS A 169 -23.63 -8.71 16.82
CA LYS A 169 -23.62 -9.05 15.37
C LYS A 169 -24.90 -8.71 14.60
N SER A 170 -25.97 -8.29 15.29
CA SER A 170 -27.30 -8.05 14.70
C SER A 170 -27.49 -6.65 14.12
N GLU A 171 -26.62 -5.69 14.45
CA GLU A 171 -26.86 -4.27 14.16
C GLU A 171 -25.95 -3.69 13.06
N GLU A 172 -25.04 -4.47 12.48
CA GLU A 172 -24.18 -3.97 11.40
C GLU A 172 -24.83 -4.13 10.02
N PRO A 173 -24.72 -3.14 9.12
CA PRO A 173 -25.11 -3.32 7.73
C PRO A 173 -24.29 -4.43 7.07
N SER A 174 -24.86 -5.11 6.09
CA SER A 174 -24.14 -6.13 5.30
C SER A 174 -23.36 -5.54 4.13
N GLY A 175 -22.52 -6.36 3.49
CA GLY A 175 -21.83 -6.02 2.25
C GLY A 175 -20.90 -4.81 2.35
N LYS A 176 -20.87 -3.99 1.30
CA LYS A 176 -19.98 -2.82 1.18
C LYS A 176 -20.31 -1.73 2.21
N THR A 177 -21.60 -1.52 2.50
CA THR A 177 -22.05 -0.57 3.53
C THR A 177 -21.51 -0.95 4.91
N GLY A 178 -21.53 -2.25 5.24
CA GLY A 178 -20.94 -2.77 6.48
C GLY A 178 -19.43 -2.51 6.58
N GLN A 179 -18.69 -2.71 5.49
CA GLN A 179 -17.25 -2.42 5.47
C GLN A 179 -16.95 -0.95 5.73
N TYR A 180 -17.69 -0.04 5.10
CA TYR A 180 -17.55 1.40 5.33
C TYR A 180 -18.00 1.83 6.72
N TYR A 181 -19.03 1.18 7.27
CA TYR A 181 -19.43 1.37 8.67
C TYR A 181 -18.29 1.03 9.63
N ARG A 182 -17.65 -0.13 9.45
CA ARG A 182 -16.51 -0.56 10.30
C ARG A 182 -15.30 0.34 10.14
N LEU A 183 -14.98 0.78 8.93
CA LEU A 183 -13.91 1.74 8.71
C LEU A 183 -14.20 3.08 9.40
N ARG A 184 -15.42 3.60 9.29
CA ARG A 184 -15.84 4.80 10.03
C ARG A 184 -15.59 4.63 11.52
N LYS A 185 -16.01 3.51 12.12
CA LYS A 185 -15.77 3.21 13.54
C LYS A 185 -14.29 3.12 13.88
N TRP A 186 -13.50 2.45 13.04
CA TRP A 186 -12.06 2.37 13.23
C TRP A 186 -11.40 3.76 13.25
N TYR A 187 -11.74 4.63 12.30
CA TYR A 187 -11.24 6.01 12.25
C TYR A 187 -11.72 6.87 13.42
N GLU A 188 -12.98 6.73 13.83
CA GLU A 188 -13.53 7.34 15.06
C GLU A 188 -12.73 6.90 16.30
N ASP A 189 -12.33 5.63 16.41
CA ASP A 189 -11.52 5.17 17.54
C ASP A 189 -10.08 5.69 17.49
N GLN A 190 -9.44 5.69 16.31
CA GLN A 190 -8.09 6.23 16.14
C GLN A 190 -8.01 7.72 16.50
N SER A 191 -8.95 8.52 16.00
CA SER A 191 -9.02 9.96 16.30
C SER A 191 -9.23 10.24 17.79
N ASN A 192 -9.91 9.34 18.50
CA ASN A 192 -10.12 9.41 19.95
C ASN A 192 -9.02 8.70 20.77
N ALA A 193 -7.93 8.25 20.14
CA ALA A 193 -6.85 7.47 20.77
C ALA A 193 -7.35 6.24 21.55
N ARG A 194 -8.42 5.60 21.06
CA ARG A 194 -9.01 4.38 21.63
C ARG A 194 -8.55 3.15 20.86
N LYS A 195 -8.44 2.02 21.57
CA LYS A 195 -8.30 0.72 20.94
C LYS A 195 -9.58 0.41 20.17
N SER A 196 -9.46 0.15 18.87
CA SER A 196 -10.60 -0.23 18.06
C SER A 196 -10.88 -1.73 18.18
N ASP A 197 -12.16 -2.10 18.13
CA ASP A 197 -12.59 -3.49 17.97
C ASP A 197 -12.32 -4.02 16.56
N TYR A 198 -11.90 -3.16 15.63
CA TYR A 198 -11.58 -3.53 14.27
C TYR A 198 -10.08 -3.49 13.97
N ILE A 199 -9.64 -4.41 13.13
CA ILE A 199 -8.33 -4.41 12.47
C ILE A 199 -8.53 -3.91 11.05
N LYS A 200 -7.71 -2.93 10.65
CA LYS A 200 -7.69 -2.40 9.29
C LYS A 200 -6.70 -3.16 8.42
N ASP A 201 -7.08 -3.43 7.18
CA ASP A 201 -6.23 -4.04 6.16
C ASP A 201 -6.39 -3.33 4.80
N TYR A 202 -5.55 -3.66 3.83
CA TYR A 202 -5.54 -3.06 2.50
C TYR A 202 -5.69 -4.12 1.41
N ILE A 203 -6.57 -3.86 0.45
CA ILE A 203 -6.79 -4.72 -0.71
C ILE A 203 -6.82 -3.90 -2.00
N GLY A 204 -6.43 -4.51 -3.11
CA GLY A 204 -6.61 -3.92 -4.43
C GLY A 204 -5.48 -4.25 -5.41
N PRO A 205 -5.66 -3.88 -6.69
CA PRO A 205 -4.71 -4.25 -7.75
C PRO A 205 -3.28 -3.75 -7.51
N ALA A 206 -3.09 -2.58 -6.91
CA ALA A 206 -1.75 -2.05 -6.65
C ALA A 206 -1.08 -2.77 -5.47
N VAL A 207 -1.86 -3.16 -4.45
CA VAL A 207 -1.38 -3.99 -3.34
C VAL A 207 -0.94 -5.37 -3.86
N ASP A 208 -1.77 -6.00 -4.70
CA ASP A 208 -1.44 -7.28 -5.35
C ASP A 208 -0.21 -7.15 -6.25
N THR A 209 -0.09 -6.04 -6.97
CA THR A 209 1.08 -5.75 -7.81
C THR A 209 2.35 -5.66 -6.98
N GLY A 210 2.29 -5.01 -5.82
CA GLY A 210 3.39 -4.92 -4.86
C GLY A 210 3.91 -6.28 -4.40
N PHE A 211 3.02 -7.17 -3.97
CA PHE A 211 3.39 -8.54 -3.57
C PHE A 211 4.06 -9.32 -4.70
N ARG A 212 3.64 -9.10 -5.95
CA ARG A 212 4.23 -9.78 -7.11
C ARG A 212 5.54 -9.16 -7.53
N LEU A 213 5.67 -7.86 -7.38
CA LEU A 213 6.92 -7.15 -7.62
C LEU A 213 8.04 -7.67 -6.71
N ALA A 214 7.69 -8.12 -5.50
CA ALA A 214 8.65 -8.68 -4.54
C ALA A 214 9.37 -9.93 -5.05
N GLN A 215 8.83 -10.65 -6.04
CA GLN A 215 9.52 -11.80 -6.65
C GLN A 215 10.80 -11.40 -7.41
N PHE A 216 10.92 -10.13 -7.80
CA PHE A 216 12.11 -9.60 -8.49
C PHE A 216 13.18 -9.10 -7.52
N ALA A 217 12.89 -9.09 -6.22
CA ALA A 217 13.81 -8.63 -5.21
C ALA A 217 14.91 -9.64 -4.97
N SER A 218 16.11 -9.13 -4.70
CA SER A 218 17.25 -9.93 -4.27
C SER A 218 18.06 -9.13 -3.25
N ALA A 219 19.15 -9.70 -2.74
CA ALA A 219 20.07 -8.95 -1.88
C ALA A 219 20.54 -7.63 -2.52
N ARG A 220 20.68 -7.64 -3.86
CA ARG A 220 21.13 -6.48 -4.64
C ARG A 220 19.99 -5.63 -5.19
N ARG A 221 18.90 -6.24 -5.64
CA ARG A 221 17.82 -5.51 -6.31
C ARG A 221 16.75 -5.17 -5.30
N PHE A 222 16.50 -3.87 -5.12
CA PHE A 222 15.35 -3.33 -4.40
C PHE A 222 14.31 -2.84 -5.43
N PRO A 223 13.37 -3.70 -5.87
CA PRO A 223 12.42 -3.33 -6.91
C PRO A 223 11.41 -2.31 -6.38
N VAL A 224 11.02 -1.39 -7.25
CA VAL A 224 10.06 -0.34 -6.94
C VAL A 224 8.97 -0.27 -7.99
N SER A 225 7.74 0.04 -7.55
CA SER A 225 6.60 0.22 -8.45
C SER A 225 6.80 1.39 -9.42
N ILE A 226 6.08 1.39 -10.54
CA ILE A 226 6.14 2.48 -11.53
C ILE A 226 5.65 3.82 -10.95
N GLU A 227 4.76 3.78 -9.96
CA GLU A 227 4.29 4.95 -9.22
C GLU A 227 5.45 5.62 -8.47
N ILE A 228 6.34 4.82 -7.84
CA ILE A 228 7.57 5.35 -7.22
C ILE A 228 8.49 5.94 -8.29
N ALA A 229 8.68 5.23 -9.41
CA ALA A 229 9.49 5.74 -10.52
C ALA A 229 8.96 7.08 -11.05
N TYR A 230 7.64 7.26 -11.08
CA TYR A 230 7.00 8.52 -11.43
C TYR A 230 7.40 9.66 -10.50
N PHE A 231 7.30 9.48 -9.17
CA PHE A 231 7.72 10.51 -8.22
C PHE A 231 9.21 10.84 -8.35
N LEU A 232 10.08 9.83 -8.35
CA LEU A 232 11.52 10.03 -8.47
C LEU A 232 11.92 10.70 -9.78
N SER A 233 11.17 10.46 -10.87
CA SER A 233 11.42 11.10 -12.16
C SER A 233 11.02 12.59 -12.21
N LYS A 234 10.19 13.06 -11.29
CA LYS A 234 9.64 14.43 -11.28
C LYS A 234 10.10 15.28 -10.11
N LEU A 235 10.78 14.69 -9.13
CA LEU A 235 11.31 15.40 -7.98
C LEU A 235 12.65 16.03 -8.31
N THR A 236 12.79 17.31 -8.00
CA THR A 236 14.13 17.87 -7.80
C THR A 236 14.66 17.27 -6.51
N MET A 237 15.92 16.86 -6.53
CA MET A 237 16.57 16.25 -5.38
C MET A 237 17.98 16.80 -5.28
N ASN A 238 18.46 16.98 -4.05
CA ASN A 238 19.87 17.24 -3.79
C ASN A 238 20.77 16.15 -4.38
N SER A 239 22.03 16.50 -4.66
CA SER A 239 22.97 15.60 -5.36
C SER A 239 23.17 14.26 -4.64
N SER A 240 23.18 14.26 -3.30
CA SER A 240 23.30 13.05 -2.48
C SER A 240 22.09 12.13 -2.63
N ALA A 241 20.88 12.67 -2.44
CA ALA A 241 19.64 11.92 -2.62
C ALA A 241 19.48 11.38 -4.05
N ASN A 242 19.78 12.21 -5.05
CA ASN A 242 19.74 11.81 -6.46
C ASN A 242 20.73 10.67 -6.76
N LYS A 243 21.93 10.68 -6.17
CA LYS A 243 22.89 9.59 -6.30
C LYS A 243 22.40 8.31 -5.61
N ALA A 244 21.74 8.43 -4.46
CA ALA A 244 21.24 7.30 -3.70
C ALA A 244 20.03 6.60 -4.36
N LEU A 245 19.20 7.36 -5.08
CA LEU A 245 17.93 6.88 -5.65
C LEU A 245 17.94 6.73 -7.18
N ARG A 246 19.10 6.43 -7.77
CA ARG A 246 19.17 6.21 -9.22
C ARG A 246 18.49 4.90 -9.60
N LEU A 247 17.42 5.02 -10.38
CA LEU A 247 16.66 3.89 -10.87
C LEU A 247 17.42 3.15 -11.96
N ARG A 248 17.42 1.83 -11.89
CA ARG A 248 17.83 0.93 -12.97
C ARG A 248 16.59 0.25 -13.52
N TYR A 249 16.64 -0.14 -14.80
CA TYR A 249 15.50 -0.78 -15.47
C TYR A 249 15.84 -2.21 -15.83
N LEU A 250 15.10 -3.17 -15.29
CA LEU A 250 15.33 -4.59 -15.55
C LEU A 250 14.62 -5.06 -16.83
N GLY A 251 13.52 -4.41 -17.20
CA GLY A 251 12.67 -4.84 -18.31
C GLY A 251 11.18 -4.81 -17.95
N ARG A 252 10.39 -5.55 -18.70
CA ARG A 252 8.95 -5.67 -18.53
C ARG A 252 8.56 -7.13 -18.42
N GLU A 253 7.81 -7.47 -17.38
CA GLU A 253 7.46 -8.86 -17.08
C GLU A 253 5.96 -9.02 -16.88
N ALA A 254 5.40 -10.10 -17.44
CA ALA A 254 3.99 -10.41 -17.26
C ALA A 254 3.78 -11.04 -15.88
N MET A 255 2.99 -10.38 -15.02
CA MET A 255 2.66 -10.89 -13.69
C MET A 255 1.20 -11.34 -13.67
N LYS A 256 0.93 -12.56 -13.19
CA LYS A 256 -0.38 -13.23 -13.27
C LYS A 256 -1.55 -12.40 -12.69
N GLY A 257 -2.35 -11.71 -13.48
CA GLY A 257 -3.47 -10.90 -12.97
C GLY A 257 -3.11 -9.45 -12.65
N VAL A 258 -1.88 -9.03 -12.94
CA VAL A 258 -1.50 -7.61 -13.01
C VAL A 258 -1.75 -7.11 -14.43
N LEU A 259 -2.34 -5.92 -14.55
CA LEU A 259 -2.65 -5.23 -15.81
C LEU A 259 -3.34 -6.09 -16.88
N GLY A 260 -4.15 -7.07 -16.47
CA GLY A 260 -4.79 -8.01 -17.39
C GLY A 260 -3.80 -8.84 -18.23
N GLY A 261 -2.59 -9.05 -17.74
CA GLY A 261 -1.51 -9.78 -18.44
C GLY A 261 -0.56 -8.89 -19.23
N THR A 262 -0.81 -7.57 -19.30
CA THR A 262 0.14 -6.64 -19.92
C THR A 262 1.44 -6.61 -19.12
N PRO A 263 2.62 -6.75 -19.76
CA PRO A 263 3.90 -6.77 -19.04
C PRO A 263 4.16 -5.47 -18.27
N TYR A 264 4.35 -5.58 -16.96
CA TYR A 264 4.58 -4.49 -16.03
C TYR A 264 6.08 -4.14 -15.95
N PRO A 265 6.45 -2.85 -15.90
CA PRO A 265 7.86 -2.43 -15.90
C PRO A 265 8.50 -2.64 -14.54
N ILE A 266 9.70 -3.20 -14.54
CA ILE A 266 10.46 -3.48 -13.33
C ILE A 266 11.60 -2.48 -13.22
N PHE A 267 11.38 -1.47 -12.39
CA PHE A 267 12.44 -0.57 -11.92
C PHE A 267 13.00 -1.07 -10.59
N TRP A 268 14.26 -0.76 -10.33
CA TRP A 268 14.90 -1.14 -9.06
C TRP A 268 15.99 -0.15 -8.66
N LEU A 269 16.26 -0.13 -7.35
CA LEU A 269 17.34 0.61 -6.71
C LEU A 269 18.44 -0.36 -6.28
N ASP A 270 19.69 0.05 -6.38
CA ASP A 270 20.82 -0.78 -5.98
C ASP A 270 20.93 -0.85 -4.45
N CYS A 271 20.69 -2.04 -3.92
CA CYS A 271 20.73 -2.33 -2.49
C CYS A 271 22.05 -3.00 -2.07
N MET A 272 23.13 -2.87 -2.86
CA MET A 272 24.49 -3.21 -2.44
C MET A 272 25.31 -1.97 -2.05
N SER A 273 26.30 -2.20 -1.18
CA SER A 273 27.23 -1.16 -0.77
C SER A 273 27.91 -0.55 -1.99
N PRO A 274 28.13 0.77 -2.06
CA PRO A 274 28.93 1.39 -3.11
C PRO A 274 30.36 0.85 -3.21
N ASN A 275 30.85 0.15 -2.18
CA ASN A 275 32.17 -0.46 -2.12
C ASN A 275 32.16 -1.96 -2.47
N ASP A 276 31.04 -2.51 -2.93
CA ASP A 276 30.97 -3.90 -3.37
C ASP A 276 31.60 -4.07 -4.77
N GLU A 277 32.88 -4.46 -4.80
CA GLU A 277 33.66 -4.59 -6.03
C GLU A 277 33.11 -5.64 -7.00
N LEU A 278 32.47 -6.70 -6.49
CA LEU A 278 31.83 -7.71 -7.33
C LEU A 278 30.64 -7.12 -8.09
N SER A 279 29.76 -6.38 -7.42
CA SER A 279 28.62 -5.71 -8.08
C SER A 279 29.07 -4.72 -9.16
N LYS A 280 30.19 -4.02 -8.95
CA LYS A 280 30.80 -3.14 -9.96
C LYS A 280 31.28 -3.92 -11.18
N ALA A 281 32.03 -5.01 -10.96
CA ALA A 281 32.49 -5.88 -12.04
C ALA A 281 31.31 -6.51 -12.81
N GLU A 282 30.21 -6.87 -12.12
CA GLU A 282 29.00 -7.37 -12.77
C GLU A 282 28.29 -6.31 -13.63
N ASP A 283 28.29 -5.04 -13.20
CA ASP A 283 27.73 -3.94 -13.98
C ASP A 283 28.52 -3.71 -15.27
N GLU A 284 29.86 -3.79 -15.22
CA GLU A 284 30.71 -3.70 -16.42
C GLU A 284 30.40 -4.78 -17.46
N LEU A 285 29.98 -5.97 -17.01
CA LEU A 285 29.56 -7.06 -17.90
C LEU A 285 28.15 -6.88 -18.48
N ARG A 286 27.31 -6.04 -17.86
CA ARG A 286 25.92 -5.82 -18.25
C ARG A 286 25.59 -4.32 -18.28
N PRO A 287 25.96 -3.60 -19.35
CA PRO A 287 25.68 -2.16 -19.48
C PRO A 287 24.19 -1.80 -19.38
N GLN A 288 23.30 -2.75 -19.67
CA GLN A 288 21.84 -2.58 -19.51
C GLN A 288 21.40 -2.42 -18.05
N SER A 289 22.28 -2.73 -17.09
CA SER A 289 22.06 -2.49 -15.68
C SER A 289 22.30 -1.04 -15.28
N ASP A 290 22.88 -0.20 -16.16
CA ASP A 290 23.26 1.17 -15.80
C ASP A 290 22.08 2.00 -15.26
N PRO A 291 22.34 2.92 -14.32
CA PRO A 291 21.29 3.79 -13.82
C PRO A 291 20.72 4.67 -14.93
N CYS A 292 19.40 4.68 -15.03
CA CYS A 292 18.65 5.48 -15.99
C CYS A 292 18.73 6.97 -15.61
N SER A 293 18.83 7.84 -16.61
CA SER A 293 18.67 9.27 -16.38
C SER A 293 17.22 9.61 -16.02
N GLN A 294 17.06 10.65 -15.20
CA GLN A 294 15.76 11.08 -14.70
C GLN A 294 14.78 11.41 -15.84
N ASP A 295 15.24 12.12 -16.88
CA ASP A 295 14.43 12.49 -18.05
C ASP A 295 13.94 11.28 -18.85
N VAL A 296 14.79 10.24 -18.96
CA VAL A 296 14.41 9.00 -19.65
C VAL A 296 13.35 8.25 -18.87
N VAL A 297 13.49 8.18 -17.54
CA VAL A 297 12.45 7.59 -16.67
C VAL A 297 11.16 8.40 -16.79
N ALA A 298 11.22 9.73 -16.71
CA ALA A 298 10.06 10.61 -16.82
C ALA A 298 9.31 10.38 -18.15
N SER A 299 10.02 10.37 -19.27
CA SER A 299 9.42 10.09 -20.58
C SER A 299 8.78 8.70 -20.65
N TYR A 300 9.42 7.69 -20.04
CA TYR A 300 8.90 6.33 -20.03
C TYR A 300 7.61 6.22 -19.20
N VAL A 301 7.60 6.71 -17.97
CA VAL A 301 6.45 6.59 -17.07
C VAL A 301 5.25 7.35 -17.62
N GLU A 302 5.46 8.52 -18.23
CA GLU A 302 4.38 9.29 -18.87
C GLU A 302 3.75 8.53 -20.03
N LYS A 303 4.57 7.91 -20.90
CA LYS A 303 4.07 7.04 -21.98
C LYS A 303 3.35 5.82 -21.43
N PHE A 304 3.85 5.24 -20.34
CA PHE A 304 3.23 4.07 -19.72
C PHE A 304 1.84 4.38 -19.16
N PHE A 305 1.68 5.48 -18.43
CA PHE A 305 0.36 5.90 -17.91
C PHE A 305 -0.59 6.40 -19.00
N ALA A 306 -0.06 6.93 -20.12
CA ALA A 306 -0.88 7.36 -21.25
C ALA A 306 -1.42 6.19 -22.09
N ASP A 307 -0.79 5.01 -22.03
CA ASP A 307 -1.26 3.83 -22.76
C ASP A 307 -2.49 3.22 -22.06
N ALA A 308 -3.65 3.35 -22.71
CA ALA A 308 -4.93 2.86 -22.22
C ALA A 308 -4.95 1.36 -21.90
N LYS A 309 -4.03 0.56 -22.46
CA LYS A 309 -3.89 -0.87 -22.13
C LYS A 309 -3.44 -1.10 -20.69
N ASN A 310 -2.70 -0.15 -20.11
CA ASN A 310 -2.08 -0.31 -18.81
C ASN A 310 -3.03 -0.09 -17.64
N LYS A 311 -4.32 0.25 -17.86
CA LYS A 311 -5.39 0.34 -16.84
C LYS A 311 -4.95 0.88 -15.47
N LEU A 312 -4.05 1.85 -15.47
CA LEU A 312 -3.51 2.55 -14.30
C LEU A 312 -3.63 4.04 -14.58
N PHE A 313 -3.76 4.82 -13.52
CA PHE A 313 -3.71 6.28 -13.60
C PHE A 313 -2.47 6.79 -12.86
N PRO A 314 -1.90 7.95 -13.25
CA PRO A 314 -0.78 8.55 -12.55
C PRO A 314 -1.08 8.76 -11.06
N PRO A 315 -0.15 8.43 -10.15
CA PRO A 315 -0.38 8.63 -8.73
C PRO A 315 -0.43 10.13 -8.40
N PHE A 316 -1.19 10.48 -7.36
CA PHE A 316 -1.32 11.84 -6.87
C PHE A 316 -1.41 11.86 -5.35
N ILE A 317 -1.07 13.01 -4.75
CA ILE A 317 -1.17 13.30 -3.33
C ILE A 317 -2.30 14.32 -3.15
N TYR A 318 -3.35 13.92 -2.45
CA TYR A 318 -4.50 14.78 -2.19
C TYR A 318 -4.08 15.99 -1.35
N GLN A 319 -4.59 17.18 -1.72
CA GLN A 319 -4.26 18.46 -1.06
C GLN A 319 -2.77 18.82 -1.03
N CYS A 320 -1.95 18.21 -1.90
CA CYS A 320 -0.55 18.58 -2.04
C CYS A 320 -0.40 19.99 -2.62
N GLU A 321 0.51 20.78 -2.04
CA GLU A 321 0.83 22.14 -2.48
C GLU A 321 1.50 22.14 -3.87
N GLU A 322 2.24 21.08 -4.20
CA GLU A 322 2.89 20.90 -5.49
C GLU A 322 1.91 20.40 -6.57
N LYS A 323 1.49 21.30 -7.47
CA LYS A 323 0.51 21.02 -8.55
C LYS A 323 0.81 19.79 -9.41
N LYS A 324 2.08 19.50 -9.66
CA LYS A 324 2.52 18.34 -10.47
C LYS A 324 2.21 16.99 -9.82
N PHE A 325 1.97 16.97 -8.51
CA PHE A 325 1.62 15.78 -7.74
C PHE A 325 0.20 15.82 -7.19
N SER A 326 -0.53 16.92 -7.29
CA SER A 326 -1.86 17.05 -6.66
C SER A 326 -3.04 16.83 -7.59
N THR A 327 -2.81 16.59 -8.89
CA THR A 327 -3.88 16.48 -9.88
C THR A 327 -4.48 15.07 -9.89
N PRO A 328 -5.74 14.88 -9.42
CA PRO A 328 -6.39 13.58 -9.50
C PRO A 328 -6.79 13.24 -10.96
N PRO A 329 -7.00 11.96 -11.29
CA PRO A 329 -7.54 11.55 -12.58
C PRO A 329 -8.92 12.18 -12.85
N GLY A 330 -9.27 12.39 -14.11
CA GLY A 330 -10.38 13.28 -14.50
C GLY A 330 -11.72 13.08 -13.77
N ASN A 331 -12.27 11.86 -13.75
CA ASN A 331 -13.55 11.57 -13.09
C ASN A 331 -13.44 11.12 -11.63
N TYR A 332 -12.23 11.20 -11.04
CA TYR A 332 -11.94 10.64 -9.72
C TYR A 332 -12.81 11.28 -8.62
N MET A 333 -12.81 12.62 -8.52
CA MET A 333 -13.56 13.32 -7.48
C MET A 333 -15.08 13.14 -7.63
N LYS A 334 -15.60 13.15 -8.86
CA LYS A 334 -17.02 12.89 -9.14
C LYS A 334 -17.42 11.47 -8.71
N LEU A 335 -16.56 10.49 -8.93
CA LEU A 335 -16.80 9.12 -8.48
C LEU A 335 -16.81 9.03 -6.94
N LEU A 336 -15.90 9.74 -6.26
CA LEU A 336 -15.91 9.81 -4.80
C LEU A 336 -17.18 10.45 -4.23
N GLU A 337 -17.59 11.60 -4.76
CA GLU A 337 -18.84 12.27 -4.37
C GLU A 337 -20.04 11.34 -4.55
N HIS A 338 -20.07 10.57 -5.65
CA HIS A 338 -21.12 9.59 -5.89
C HIS A 338 -21.10 8.45 -4.86
N ILE A 339 -19.93 7.89 -4.55
CA ILE A 339 -19.77 6.85 -3.53
C ILE A 339 -20.18 7.36 -2.14
N ALA A 340 -19.74 8.56 -1.77
CA ALA A 340 -20.08 9.19 -0.50
C ALA A 340 -21.60 9.42 -0.38
N SER A 341 -22.23 9.94 -1.45
CA SER A 341 -23.68 10.15 -1.47
C SER A 341 -24.49 8.85 -1.32
N ILE A 342 -24.04 7.77 -1.97
CA ILE A 342 -24.67 6.45 -1.81
C ILE A 342 -24.51 5.98 -0.36
N TRP A 343 -23.30 6.02 0.18
CA TRP A 343 -23.03 5.58 1.54
C TRP A 343 -23.85 6.36 2.58
N SER A 344 -23.91 7.70 2.49
CA SER A 344 -24.71 8.53 3.40
C SER A 344 -26.20 8.14 3.40
N LYS A 345 -26.75 7.80 2.23
CA LYS A 345 -28.15 7.35 2.12
C LYS A 345 -28.37 5.98 2.75
N GLU A 346 -27.48 5.03 2.45
CA GLU A 346 -27.56 3.66 2.97
C GLU A 346 -27.39 3.64 4.48
N ILE A 347 -26.44 4.40 5.04
CA ILE A 347 -26.22 4.40 6.49
C ILE A 347 -27.35 5.09 7.24
N ARG A 348 -27.89 6.19 6.72
CA ARG A 348 -29.05 6.87 7.32
C ARG A 348 -30.29 5.98 7.35
N LYS A 349 -30.52 5.23 6.27
CA LYS A 349 -31.62 4.26 6.21
C LYS A 349 -31.46 3.20 7.31
N HIS A 350 -30.27 2.64 7.44
CA HIS A 350 -29.95 1.64 8.46
C HIS A 350 -30.10 2.18 9.89
N GLU A 351 -29.65 3.41 10.16
CA GLU A 351 -29.81 4.06 11.46
C GLU A 351 -31.29 4.29 11.82
N ILE A 352 -32.14 4.63 10.85
CA ILE A 352 -33.60 4.77 11.04
C ILE A 352 -34.24 3.40 11.33
N GLU A 353 -33.83 2.35 10.61
CA GLU A 353 -34.34 1.00 10.80
C GLU A 353 -34.05 0.51 12.24
N ILE A 354 -32.80 0.65 12.72
CA ILE A 354 -32.43 0.31 14.10
C ILE A 354 -33.24 1.13 15.12
N ALA A 355 -33.34 2.45 14.94
CA ALA A 355 -34.08 3.31 15.87
C ALA A 355 -35.57 2.92 15.94
N SER A 356 -36.15 2.50 14.82
CA SER A 356 -37.55 2.04 14.77
C SER A 356 -37.76 0.68 15.44
N GLU A 357 -36.77 -0.22 15.38
CA GLU A 357 -36.80 -1.52 16.05
C GLU A 357 -36.59 -1.43 17.57
N MET A 358 -35.82 -0.42 18.03
CA MET A 358 -35.54 -0.18 19.44
C MET A 358 -36.67 0.53 20.22
N GLY A 359 -37.77 0.91 19.57
CA GLY A 359 -38.99 1.38 20.25
C GLY A 359 -38.97 2.82 20.78
N ASP A 360 -37.93 3.62 20.48
CA ASP A 360 -37.94 5.07 20.70
C ASP A 360 -38.65 5.77 19.53
N GLY A 361 -39.97 5.61 19.48
CA GLY A 361 -40.80 6.46 18.62
C GLY A 361 -40.82 7.89 19.17
N PRO A 362 -40.63 8.95 18.35
CA PRO A 362 -41.04 10.27 18.79
C PRO A 362 -42.55 10.23 18.98
N GLU A 363 -43.01 10.53 20.20
CA GLU A 363 -44.42 10.83 20.43
C GLU A 363 -44.85 11.93 19.44
N GLY A 364 -45.67 11.54 18.47
CA GLY A 364 -46.35 12.45 17.56
C GLY A 364 -45.83 12.46 16.12
N SER A 365 -46.16 11.44 15.34
CA SER A 365 -46.52 11.67 13.93
C SER A 365 -47.51 10.63 13.41
N THR A 366 -48.59 11.14 12.83
CA THR A 366 -49.73 10.44 12.23
C THR A 366 -49.26 9.51 11.09
N PRO A 367 -49.84 8.30 10.92
CA PRO A 367 -49.38 7.36 9.90
C PRO A 367 -49.71 7.86 8.47
N PRO A 368 -48.81 7.66 7.48
CA PRO A 368 -49.10 8.00 6.09
C PRO A 368 -50.05 6.97 5.49
N THR A 369 -51.02 7.47 4.72
CA THR A 369 -52.03 6.70 3.99
C THR A 369 -51.39 5.81 2.92
N LYS A 370 -52.00 4.63 2.73
CA LYS A 370 -51.64 3.51 1.83
C LYS A 370 -51.51 3.82 0.32
N ALA A 371 -51.36 5.07 -0.10
CA ALA A 371 -51.34 5.43 -1.54
C ALA A 371 -49.95 5.49 -2.18
N GLY A 372 -48.85 5.35 -1.41
CA GLY A 372 -47.48 5.49 -1.94
C GLY A 372 -46.76 4.19 -2.32
N ALA A 373 -47.27 3.02 -1.91
CA ALA A 373 -46.59 1.74 -2.12
C ALA A 373 -46.65 1.23 -3.57
N ASP A 374 -47.66 1.65 -4.34
CA ASP A 374 -47.90 1.12 -5.69
C ASP A 374 -47.10 1.85 -6.79
N GLN A 375 -46.45 2.97 -6.50
CA GLN A 375 -45.64 3.69 -7.50
C GLN A 375 -44.18 3.19 -7.62
N ILE A 376 -43.66 2.50 -6.60
CA ILE A 376 -42.25 2.02 -6.62
C ILE A 376 -42.11 0.69 -7.39
N GLN A 377 -43.17 -0.12 -7.49
CA GLN A 377 -43.16 -1.36 -8.28
C GLN A 377 -43.23 -1.13 -9.80
N ALA A 378 -43.66 0.05 -10.28
CA ALA A 378 -43.79 0.33 -11.71
C ALA A 378 -42.48 0.80 -12.39
N LEU A 379 -41.46 1.20 -11.61
CA LEU A 379 -40.18 1.70 -12.15
C LEU A 379 -39.12 0.61 -12.36
N ASN A 380 -39.28 -0.58 -11.78
CA ASN A 380 -38.32 -1.69 -11.85
C ASN A 380 -38.61 -2.72 -12.96
N ALA A 381 -39.55 -2.46 -13.87
CA ALA A 381 -40.00 -3.42 -14.88
C ALA A 381 -39.84 -2.94 -16.34
N LYS A 382 -38.74 -2.24 -16.67
CA LYS A 382 -38.38 -2.01 -18.08
C LYS A 382 -37.05 -2.69 -18.43
N PRO A 383 -37.04 -3.69 -19.33
CA PRO A 383 -35.81 -4.22 -19.89
C PRO A 383 -35.11 -3.16 -20.75
N ILE A 384 -33.79 -3.11 -20.66
CA ILE A 384 -32.93 -2.36 -21.57
C ILE A 384 -32.87 -3.14 -22.88
N GLU A 385 -33.43 -2.60 -23.95
CA GLU A 385 -33.23 -3.11 -25.32
C GLU A 385 -31.80 -2.79 -25.77
N GLU A 386 -30.98 -3.83 -25.97
CA GLU A 386 -29.72 -3.77 -26.70
C GLU A 386 -30.00 -3.52 -28.19
N LYS A 387 -29.69 -2.32 -28.68
CA LYS A 387 -29.51 -2.11 -30.13
C LYS A 387 -28.13 -2.60 -30.54
N SER A 388 -28.11 -3.79 -31.14
CA SER A 388 -26.99 -4.29 -31.92
C SER A 388 -27.05 -3.66 -33.32
N GLU A 389 -26.13 -2.75 -33.63
CA GLU A 389 -25.85 -2.35 -35.01
C GLU A 389 -24.65 -3.16 -35.50
N THR A 390 -24.93 -4.08 -36.42
CA THR A 390 -23.94 -4.80 -37.22
C THR A 390 -23.55 -3.93 -38.42
N PRO A 391 -22.26 -3.77 -38.76
CA PRO A 391 -21.90 -3.12 -40.02
C PRO A 391 -22.03 -4.11 -41.18
N GLU A 392 -22.85 -3.71 -42.17
CA GLU A 392 -22.94 -4.37 -43.47
C GLU A 392 -21.60 -4.34 -44.21
N ASN A 393 -21.30 -5.48 -44.82
CA ASN A 393 -20.14 -5.77 -45.63
C ASN A 393 -20.50 -5.51 -47.11
N PRO A 394 -19.83 -4.64 -47.87
CA PRO A 394 -20.06 -4.56 -49.31
C PRO A 394 -19.21 -5.61 -50.03
N LYS A 395 -19.90 -6.54 -50.69
CA LYS A 395 -19.32 -7.43 -51.71
C LYS A 395 -18.92 -6.65 -52.96
N GLU A 396 -17.75 -7.00 -53.48
CA GLU A 396 -17.36 -7.13 -54.89
C GLU A 396 -18.16 -6.34 -55.95
N LYS A 397 -17.46 -5.39 -56.59
CA LYS A 397 -17.23 -5.41 -58.04
C LYS A 397 -15.94 -4.69 -58.39
#